data_AF-A0A354HGC7-F1
#
_entry.id   AF-A0A354HGC7-F1
#
_cell.length_a   1.000
_cell.length_b   1.000
_cell.length_c   1.000
_cell.angle_alpha   90.00
_cell.angle_beta   90.00
_cell.angle_gamma   90.00
#
_symmetry.space_group_name_H-M   'P 1'
#
loop_
_entity.id
_entity.type
_entity.pdbx_description
1 polymer ?
#
loop_
_entity_poly.entity_id
_entity_poly.type
_entity_poly.pdbx_seq_one_letter_code
_entity_poly.pdbx_strand_id
1 'polypeptide(L)'
;MRIMKRIAALFCTAVMLVNVCACGNGGAGQNGELPVYEGSGAPVKTENDTAECFTIYEYEDGGSLIETSSGDRLLVLPDGASAGNAGDNTTVITLSPERVYMAASAVMCFYDALEKTGDIRFSSLEA
;
A
#
# COMPACT_ATOMS: atom_id res chain seq x y z
N MET A 1 3.31 44.04 -41.47
CA MET A 1 4.09 42.87 -41.02
C MET A 1 4.70 42.99 -39.60
N ARG A 2 4.73 44.18 -38.94
CA ARG A 2 5.24 44.34 -37.57
C ARG A 2 4.25 43.93 -36.45
N ILE A 3 2.94 43.89 -36.73
CA ILE A 3 1.89 43.51 -35.77
C ILE A 3 1.81 41.98 -35.57
N MET A 4 1.93 41.19 -36.65
CA MET A 4 1.88 39.71 -36.60
C MET A 4 3.09 39.11 -35.88
N LYS A 5 4.26 39.76 -35.93
CA LYS A 5 5.47 39.34 -35.19
C LYS A 5 5.34 39.54 -33.68
N ARG A 6 4.58 40.55 -33.24
CA ARG A 6 4.31 40.80 -31.81
C ARG A 6 3.29 39.82 -31.24
N ILE A 7 2.27 39.46 -32.02
CA ILE A 7 1.27 38.46 -31.63
C ILE A 7 1.89 37.05 -31.59
N ALA A 8 2.73 36.70 -32.57
CA ALA A 8 3.46 35.43 -32.56
C ALA A 8 4.46 35.33 -31.39
N ALA A 9 5.16 36.41 -31.05
CA ALA A 9 6.09 36.42 -29.93
C ALA A 9 5.39 36.28 -28.56
N LEU A 10 4.18 36.86 -28.41
CA LEU A 10 3.39 36.79 -27.18
C LEU A 10 2.77 35.40 -26.95
N PHE A 11 2.44 34.69 -28.04
CA PHE A 11 1.94 33.32 -27.98
C PHE A 11 3.05 32.32 -27.63
N CYS A 12 4.28 32.52 -28.14
CA CYS A 12 5.42 31.65 -27.84
C CYS A 12 5.87 31.72 -26.37
N THR A 13 5.77 32.89 -25.72
CA THR A 13 6.16 33.03 -24.30
C THR A 13 5.15 32.41 -23.33
N ALA A 14 3.89 32.28 -23.73
CA ALA A 14 2.85 31.66 -22.89
C ALA A 14 2.96 30.13 -22.84
N VAL A 15 3.46 29.49 -23.90
CA VAL A 15 3.62 28.02 -23.97
C VAL A 15 4.81 27.53 -23.13
N MET A 16 5.82 28.38 -22.89
CA MET A 16 7.02 28.02 -22.14
C MET A 16 6.83 28.03 -20.61
N LEU A 17 5.85 28.78 -20.09
CA LEU A 17 5.57 28.88 -18.65
C LEU A 17 4.70 27.74 -18.09
N VAL A 18 4.07 26.93 -18.96
CA VAL A 18 3.22 25.80 -18.56
C VAL A 18 4.03 24.53 -18.24
N ASN A 19 5.33 24.51 -18.50
CA ASN A 19 6.18 23.32 -18.33
C ASN A 19 6.99 23.29 -17.01
N VAL A 20 6.71 24.20 -16.07
CA VAL A 20 7.28 24.11 -14.72
C VAL A 20 6.26 23.41 -13.84
N CYS A 21 6.32 22.08 -13.78
CA CYS A 21 5.97 21.23 -12.62
C CYS A 21 5.90 19.75 -13.05
N ALA A 22 7.05 19.08 -13.12
CA ALA A 22 7.11 17.62 -12.99
C ALA A 22 8.57 17.16 -12.76
N CYS A 23 9.12 17.43 -11.59
CA CYS A 23 10.22 16.65 -11.02
C CYS A 23 9.78 16.11 -9.66
N GLY A 24 8.75 15.26 -9.67
CA GLY A 24 8.50 14.32 -8.59
C GLY A 24 9.50 13.19 -8.73
N ASN A 25 10.55 13.22 -7.94
CA ASN A 25 11.55 12.16 -7.86
C ASN A 25 10.91 10.97 -7.13
N GLY A 26 10.17 10.14 -7.86
CA GLY A 26 9.69 8.85 -7.36
C GLY A 26 10.89 7.96 -7.08
N GLY A 27 11.11 7.65 -5.79
CA GLY A 27 12.15 6.73 -5.37
C GLY A 27 12.04 5.42 -6.13
N ALA A 28 13.04 5.13 -6.95
CA ALA A 28 13.22 3.83 -7.57
C ALA A 28 13.60 2.83 -6.46
N GLY A 29 12.57 2.18 -5.91
CA GLY A 29 12.73 0.91 -5.20
C GLY A 29 13.34 -0.11 -6.17
N GLN A 30 14.34 -0.83 -5.68
CA GLN A 30 15.24 -1.66 -6.49
C GLN A 30 14.48 -2.79 -7.19
N ASN A 31 14.88 -3.11 -8.43
CA ASN A 31 14.38 -4.23 -9.23
C ASN A 31 14.68 -5.58 -8.53
N GLY A 32 13.85 -5.97 -7.57
CA GLY A 32 13.69 -7.35 -7.12
C GLY A 32 12.29 -7.80 -7.52
N GLU A 33 12.18 -8.98 -8.14
CA GLU A 33 10.90 -9.63 -8.39
C GLU A 33 10.11 -9.64 -7.07
N LEU A 34 8.87 -9.15 -7.09
CA LEU A 34 8.03 -9.15 -5.90
C LEU A 34 7.70 -10.61 -5.54
N PRO A 35 7.65 -10.97 -4.24
CA PRO A 35 7.21 -12.28 -3.82
C PRO A 35 5.86 -12.64 -4.46
N VAL A 36 5.73 -13.90 -4.89
CA VAL A 36 4.47 -14.49 -5.34
C VAL A 36 4.31 -15.79 -4.55
N TYR A 37 3.07 -16.13 -4.21
CA TYR A 37 2.73 -17.34 -3.47
C TYR A 37 1.88 -18.29 -4.33
N GLU A 38 1.61 -19.49 -3.83
CA GLU A 38 0.99 -20.52 -4.66
C GLU A 38 -0.39 -20.10 -5.14
N GLY A 39 -0.55 -20.06 -6.47
CA GLY A 39 -1.82 -19.70 -7.11
C GLY A 39 -2.10 -18.20 -7.20
N SER A 40 -1.21 -17.33 -6.70
CA SER A 40 -1.37 -15.87 -6.87
C SER A 40 -0.76 -15.35 -8.17
N GLY A 41 -1.37 -14.28 -8.69
CA GLY A 41 -0.82 -13.48 -9.77
C GLY A 41 0.24 -12.49 -9.27
N ALA A 42 0.75 -11.66 -10.19
CA ALA A 42 1.64 -10.58 -9.80
C ALA A 42 0.88 -9.52 -8.98
N PRO A 43 1.41 -9.07 -7.84
CA PRO A 43 0.73 -8.05 -7.04
C PRO A 43 0.86 -6.67 -7.68
N VAL A 44 -0.16 -5.83 -7.49
CA VAL A 44 -0.24 -4.47 -8.03
C VAL A 44 0.05 -3.47 -6.94
N LYS A 45 0.94 -2.50 -7.21
CA LYS A 45 1.27 -1.44 -6.27
C LYS A 45 0.05 -0.54 -6.04
N THR A 46 -0.28 -0.32 -4.77
CA THR A 46 -1.30 0.64 -4.35
C THR A 46 -0.67 2.00 -4.12
N GLU A 47 -1.25 3.05 -4.70
CA GLU A 47 -0.83 4.43 -4.46
C GLU A 47 -1.28 4.90 -3.07
N ASN A 48 -0.36 5.51 -2.34
CA ASN A 48 -0.66 6.14 -1.05
C ASN A 48 0.08 7.47 -0.94
N ASP A 49 -0.68 8.56 -0.79
CA ASP A 49 -0.14 9.91 -0.70
C ASP A 49 0.35 10.29 0.71
N THR A 50 0.05 9.46 1.71
CA THR A 50 0.22 9.81 3.13
C THR A 50 1.19 8.90 3.88
N ALA A 51 1.38 7.66 3.42
CA ALA A 51 2.29 6.71 4.04
C ALA A 51 3.58 6.59 3.23
N GLU A 52 4.65 7.26 3.67
CA GLU A 52 5.95 7.25 3.00
C GLU A 52 6.88 6.13 3.49
N CYS A 53 6.56 5.51 4.63
CA CYS A 53 7.45 4.55 5.30
C CYS A 53 7.26 3.10 4.82
N PHE A 54 6.23 2.82 4.02
CA PHE A 54 5.96 1.49 3.47
C PHE A 54 5.19 1.59 2.15
N THR A 55 5.31 0.58 1.31
CA THR A 55 4.54 0.39 0.09
C THR A 55 3.64 -0.82 0.25
N ILE A 56 2.37 -0.70 -0.15
CA ILE A 56 1.42 -1.82 -0.20
C ILE A 56 1.30 -2.29 -1.64
N TYR A 57 1.36 -3.60 -1.84
CA TYR A 57 1.00 -4.27 -3.09
C TYR A 57 -0.16 -5.23 -2.80
N GLU A 58 -1.20 -5.21 -3.64
CA GLU A 58 -2.40 -6.04 -3.48
C GLU A 58 -2.42 -7.17 -4.51
N TYR A 59 -2.88 -8.35 -4.09
CA TYR A 59 -3.12 -9.49 -4.97
C TYR A 59 -4.61 -9.59 -5.29
N GLU A 60 -4.96 -10.13 -6.46
CA GLU A 60 -6.36 -10.23 -6.91
C GLU A 60 -7.25 -11.10 -6.02
N ASP A 61 -6.66 -12.06 -5.31
CA ASP A 61 -7.33 -12.99 -4.39
C ASP A 61 -7.52 -12.43 -2.96
N GLY A 62 -7.16 -11.16 -2.74
CA GLY A 62 -7.30 -10.48 -1.45
C GLY A 62 -6.10 -10.60 -0.52
N GLY A 63 -5.00 -11.20 -0.97
CA GLY A 63 -3.72 -11.11 -0.26
C GLY A 63 -3.10 -9.70 -0.34
N SER A 64 -2.09 -9.44 0.49
CA SER A 64 -1.35 -8.18 0.44
C SER A 64 0.12 -8.37 0.77
N LEU A 65 0.98 -7.59 0.14
CA LEU A 65 2.41 -7.50 0.45
C LEU A 65 2.71 -6.08 0.92
N ILE A 66 3.30 -5.96 2.11
CA ILE A 66 3.74 -4.67 2.65
C ILE A 66 5.26 -4.68 2.66
N GLU A 67 5.88 -3.74 1.96
CA GLU A 67 7.33 -3.56 1.92
C GLU A 67 7.70 -2.27 2.67
N THR A 68 8.54 -2.37 3.69
CA THR A 68 9.04 -1.22 4.43
C THR A 68 10.16 -0.52 3.66
N SER A 69 10.45 0.73 4.01
CA SER A 69 11.61 1.45 3.45
C SER A 69 12.98 0.80 3.77
N SER A 70 13.05 -0.05 4.80
CA SER A 70 14.24 -0.86 5.13
C SER A 70 14.40 -2.11 4.24
N GLY A 71 13.40 -2.44 3.43
CA GLY A 71 13.37 -3.65 2.60
C GLY A 71 12.83 -4.88 3.31
N ASP A 72 12.24 -4.72 4.50
CA ASP A 72 11.52 -5.80 5.18
C ASP A 72 10.15 -5.98 4.55
N ARG A 73 9.75 -7.25 4.37
CA ARG A 73 8.52 -7.59 3.66
C ARG A 73 7.58 -8.35 4.57
N LEU A 74 6.30 -8.03 4.47
CA LEU A 74 5.22 -8.70 5.16
C LEU A 74 4.23 -9.23 4.12
N LEU A 75 4.16 -10.54 3.97
CA LEU A 75 3.22 -11.20 3.08
C LEU A 75 2.01 -11.66 3.87
N VAL A 76 0.87 -10.99 3.66
CA VAL A 76 -0.42 -11.33 4.24
C VAL A 76 -1.16 -12.24 3.27
N LEU A 77 -1.32 -13.51 3.66
CA LEU A 77 -2.03 -14.51 2.89
C LEU A 77 -3.54 -14.47 3.19
N PRO A 78 -4.39 -14.63 2.18
CA PRO A 78 -5.81 -14.89 2.40
C PRO A 78 -6.01 -16.27 3.05
N ASP A 79 -7.20 -16.47 3.62
CA ASP A 79 -7.53 -17.71 4.33
C ASP A 79 -7.35 -18.93 3.43
N GLY A 80 -6.59 -19.91 3.92
CA GLY A 80 -6.35 -21.17 3.21
C GLY A 80 -5.29 -21.11 2.11
N ALA A 81 -4.69 -19.95 1.84
CA ALA A 81 -3.55 -19.85 0.93
C ALA A 81 -2.24 -20.31 1.58
N SER A 82 -1.30 -20.78 0.75
CA SER A 82 0.02 -21.23 1.16
C SER A 82 1.08 -20.30 0.59
N ALA A 83 1.97 -19.77 1.45
CA ALA A 83 3.06 -18.89 1.02
C ALA A 83 4.08 -19.56 0.09
N GLY A 84 4.19 -20.90 0.11
CA GLY A 84 5.28 -21.59 -0.55
C GLY A 84 6.64 -21.09 -0.04
N ASN A 85 7.49 -20.58 -0.93
CA ASN A 85 8.75 -19.90 -0.59
C ASN A 85 8.59 -18.39 -0.73
N ALA A 86 8.43 -17.69 0.39
CA ALA A 86 8.24 -16.23 0.43
C ALA A 86 9.53 -15.41 0.21
N GLY A 87 10.68 -16.08 0.07
CA GLY A 87 11.99 -15.45 -0.07
C GLY A 87 12.56 -14.91 1.24
N ASP A 88 13.83 -14.52 1.18
CA ASP A 88 14.54 -13.94 2.32
C ASP A 88 13.96 -12.56 2.68
N ASN A 89 13.98 -12.23 3.97
CA ASN A 89 13.45 -10.97 4.52
C ASN A 89 11.92 -10.78 4.39
N THR A 90 11.17 -11.84 4.09
CA THR A 90 9.70 -11.84 4.08
C THR A 90 9.14 -12.59 5.28
N THR A 91 8.35 -11.89 6.10
CA THR A 91 7.53 -12.50 7.15
C THR A 91 6.16 -12.85 6.58
N VAL A 92 5.73 -14.09 6.74
CA VAL A 92 4.41 -14.55 6.30
C VAL A 92 3.40 -14.43 7.44
N ILE A 93 2.30 -13.73 7.21
CA ILE A 93 1.13 -13.69 8.09
C ILE A 93 -0.01 -14.44 7.39
N THR A 94 -0.52 -15.47 8.03
CA THR A 94 -1.77 -16.11 7.62
C THR A 94 -2.90 -15.48 8.41
N LEU A 95 -3.85 -14.83 7.73
CA LEU A 95 -5.11 -14.49 8.39
C LEU A 95 -5.81 -15.82 8.72
N SER A 96 -6.20 -15.99 9.98
CA SER A 96 -7.11 -17.06 10.38
C SER A 96 -8.24 -16.39 11.14
N PRO A 97 -9.46 -16.33 10.58
CA PRO A 97 -10.57 -15.59 11.18
C PRO A 97 -10.97 -16.17 12.54
N GLU A 98 -10.65 -17.44 12.79
CA GLU A 98 -10.94 -18.13 14.04
C GLU A 98 -9.99 -17.75 15.20
N ARG A 99 -8.82 -17.17 14.91
CA ARG A 99 -7.75 -16.95 15.90
C ARG A 99 -7.10 -15.58 15.80
N VAL A 100 -7.91 -14.53 15.74
CA VAL A 100 -7.41 -13.14 15.87
C VAL A 100 -7.26 -12.80 17.36
N TYR A 101 -6.04 -12.95 17.89
CA TYR A 101 -5.71 -12.43 19.22
C TYR A 101 -5.50 -10.91 19.14
N MET A 102 -6.55 -10.15 19.44
CA MET A 102 -6.48 -8.69 19.53
C MET A 102 -5.78 -8.28 20.84
N ALA A 103 -4.44 -8.28 20.84
CA ALA A 103 -3.64 -7.68 21.91
C ALA A 103 -3.41 -6.19 21.65
N ALA A 104 -4.48 -5.40 21.53
CA ALA A 104 -4.36 -3.99 21.20
C ALA A 104 -5.23 -3.12 22.11
N SER A 105 -4.64 -2.73 23.25
CA SER A 105 -5.21 -1.73 24.16
C SER A 105 -5.61 -0.44 23.40
N ALA A 106 -4.86 -0.07 22.35
CA ALA A 106 -5.17 1.08 21.51
C ALA A 106 -6.49 0.94 20.72
N VAL A 107 -6.81 -0.26 20.24
CA VAL A 107 -8.09 -0.51 19.55
C VAL A 107 -9.24 -0.50 20.55
N MET A 108 -9.04 -1.04 21.76
CA MET A 108 -10.02 -0.92 22.84
C MET A 108 -10.26 0.55 23.24
N CYS A 109 -9.21 1.37 23.31
CA CYS A 109 -9.36 2.82 23.54
C CYS A 109 -10.15 3.51 22.43
N PHE A 110 -10.01 3.07 21.18
CA PHE A 110 -10.78 3.61 20.06
C PHE A 110 -12.27 3.27 20.17
N TYR A 111 -12.60 2.02 20.49
CA TYR A 111 -14.00 1.62 20.71
C TYR A 111 -14.62 2.25 21.98
N ASP A 112 -13.80 2.49 23.02
CA ASP A 112 -14.19 3.25 24.21
C ASP A 112 -14.53 4.70 23.88
N ALA A 113 -13.69 5.36 23.07
CA ALA A 113 -13.96 6.71 22.58
C ALA A 113 -15.24 6.83 21.73
N LEU A 114 -15.69 5.72 21.13
CA LEU A 114 -16.93 5.65 20.36
C LEU A 114 -18.15 5.23 21.20
N GLU A 115 -17.99 4.95 22.50
CA GLU A 115 -19.01 4.32 23.36
C GLU A 115 -19.55 2.99 22.80
N LYS A 116 -18.72 2.27 22.05
CA LYS A 116 -19.07 1.05 21.30
C LYS A 116 -18.43 -0.21 21.86
N THR A 117 -17.85 -0.15 23.05
CA THR A 117 -17.24 -1.30 23.74
C THR A 117 -18.21 -2.46 23.96
N GLY A 118 -19.50 -2.17 24.17
CA GLY A 118 -20.55 -3.19 24.32
C GLY A 118 -20.91 -3.95 23.03
N ASP A 119 -20.52 -3.44 21.87
CA ASP A 119 -20.77 -4.06 20.56
C ASP A 119 -19.64 -5.03 20.16
N ILE A 120 -18.56 -5.10 20.95
CA ILE A 120 -17.43 -6.01 20.73
C ILE A 120 -17.83 -7.42 21.19
N ARG A 121 -17.78 -8.40 20.28
CA ARG A 121 -17.99 -9.83 20.58
C ARG A 121 -16.66 -10.58 20.52
N PHE A 122 -16.34 -11.27 21.60
CA PHE A 122 -15.14 -12.10 21.71
C PHE A 122 -15.41 -13.47 21.07
N SER A 123 -14.75 -13.78 19.95
CA SER A 123 -14.93 -15.06 19.24
C SER A 123 -14.10 -16.22 19.81
N SER A 124 -13.43 -16.03 20.96
CA SER A 124 -12.41 -16.97 21.47
C SER A 124 -12.88 -17.89 22.60
N LEU A 125 -14.16 -17.91 22.98
CA LEU A 125 -14.67 -18.93 23.90
C LEU A 125 -15.35 -20.03 23.08
N GLU A 126 -14.63 -21.13 22.86
CA GLU A 126 -15.29 -22.43 22.65
C GLU A 126 -16.23 -22.69 23.83
N ALA A 127 -17.43 -23.19 23.54
CA ALA A 127 -18.44 -23.52 24.54
C ALA A 127 -18.08 -24.79 25.33
#